data_AF-A0A9X3EWM0-F1
#
_entry.id   AF-A0A9X3EWM0-F1
#
_cell.length_a   1.000
_cell.length_b   1.000
_cell.length_c   1.000
_cell.angle_alpha   90.00
_cell.angle_beta   90.00
_cell.angle_gamma   90.00
#
_symmetry.space_group_name_H-M   'P 1'
#
loop_
_entity.id
_entity.type
_entity.pdbx_description
1 polymer ?
#
loop_
_entity_poly.entity_id
_entity_poly.type
_entity_poly.pdbx_seq_one_letter_code
_entity_poly.pdbx_strand_id
1 'polypeptide(L)'
;MLLVPALWSTIHGHPHNLSQYAPLAGGARGAADLGLLRGFWGSSVLPLFEDMSQRPGPLYVHDLHELARLQYEREGRWPPGVTAAPLSRARTGLLFHERHMLSNEVDLWNHFNNSAPLDVVTLDDVPLTSLYAGSK
;
A
#
# COMPACT_ATOMS: atom_id res chain seq x y z
N MET A 1 21.63 11.25 25.87
CA MET A 1 21.56 10.37 24.68
C MET A 1 20.23 9.62 24.55
N LEU A 2 19.11 10.14 25.09
CA LEU A 2 17.80 9.48 24.97
C LEU A 2 17.03 9.82 23.68
N LEU A 3 17.35 10.94 23.03
CA LEU A 3 16.58 11.46 21.88
C LEU A 3 17.07 10.92 20.53
N VAL A 4 18.29 10.37 20.47
CA VAL A 4 18.90 9.90 19.22
C VAL A 4 18.10 8.77 18.57
N PRO A 5 17.64 7.72 19.31
CA PRO A 5 16.84 6.65 18.71
C PRO A 5 15.47 7.16 18.22
N ALA A 6 14.82 8.04 18.97
CA ALA A 6 13.54 8.63 18.59
C ALA A 6 13.67 9.49 17.33
N LEU A 7 14.69 10.35 17.27
CA LEU A 7 14.99 11.17 16.10
C LEU A 7 15.29 10.31 14.87
N TRP A 8 16.08 9.24 15.04
CA TRP A 8 16.39 8.31 13.96
C TRP A 8 15.14 7.62 13.42
N SER A 9 14.29 7.05 14.29
CA SER A 9 13.03 6.41 13.87
C SER A 9 12.11 7.37 13.12
N THR A 10 12.01 8.62 13.56
CA THR A 10 11.17 9.63 12.89
C THR A 10 11.70 10.02 11.51
N ILE A 11 13.02 10.19 11.37
CA ILE A 11 13.63 10.56 10.08
C ILE A 11 13.56 9.38 9.12
N HIS A 12 13.99 8.20 9.56
CA HIS A 12 14.10 7.00 8.73
C HIS A 12 12.72 6.46 8.31
N GLY A 13 11.72 6.61 9.17
CA GLY A 13 10.36 6.18 8.87
C GLY A 13 9.57 7.13 7.98
N HIS A 14 10.00 8.38 7.81
CA HIS A 14 9.21 9.34 7.04
C HIS A 14 9.22 8.98 5.53
N PRO A 15 8.06 9.02 4.83
CA PRO A 15 6.72 9.36 5.31
C PRO A 15 5.92 8.15 5.85
N HIS A 16 6.43 6.93 5.72
CA HIS A 16 5.79 5.67 6.10
C HIS A 16 5.98 5.29 7.59
N ASN A 17 5.85 6.25 8.51
CA ASN A 17 6.14 6.04 9.94
C ASN A 17 5.25 4.96 10.60
N LEU A 18 4.05 4.71 10.03
CA LEU A 18 3.16 3.63 10.47
C LEU A 18 3.58 2.23 9.98
N SER A 19 4.59 2.17 9.12
CA SER A 19 5.21 0.95 8.60
C SER A 19 6.58 0.65 9.25
N GLN A 20 7.08 1.58 10.08
CA GLN A 20 8.31 1.44 10.83
C GLN A 20 8.07 0.66 12.13
N TYR A 21 8.98 -0.26 12.43
CA TYR A 21 9.04 -0.95 13.71
C TYR A 21 10.36 -0.66 14.42
N ALA A 22 10.37 -0.84 15.74
CA ALA A 22 11.56 -0.58 16.55
C ALA A 22 12.78 -1.34 16.00
N PRO A 23 13.99 -0.74 15.99
CA PRO A 23 15.20 -1.41 15.50
C PRO A 23 15.49 -2.74 16.20
N LEU A 24 15.07 -2.90 17.46
CA LEU A 24 15.21 -4.14 18.23
C LEU A 24 14.38 -5.30 17.65
N ALA A 25 13.29 -5.01 16.93
CA ALA A 25 12.48 -5.99 16.20
C ALA A 25 13.01 -6.23 14.77
N GLY A 26 14.18 -5.69 14.41
CA GLY A 26 14.76 -5.79 13.07
C GLY A 26 14.21 -4.76 12.06
N GLY A 27 13.56 -3.69 12.53
CA GLY A 27 12.98 -2.66 11.66
C GLY A 27 11.83 -3.19 10.80
N ALA A 28 11.63 -2.59 9.62
CA ALA A 28 10.57 -3.01 8.70
C ALA A 28 10.76 -4.45 8.21
N ARG A 29 12.01 -4.86 7.91
CA ARG A 29 12.35 -6.22 7.46
C ARG A 29 12.04 -7.26 8.52
N GLY A 30 12.54 -7.07 9.74
CA GLY A 30 12.29 -8.01 10.84
C GLY A 30 10.80 -8.09 11.20
N ALA A 31 10.08 -6.96 11.16
CA ALA A 31 8.63 -6.97 11.35
C ALA A 31 7.90 -7.76 10.25
N ALA A 32 8.31 -7.62 9.00
CA ALA A 32 7.76 -8.38 7.87
C ALA A 32 8.03 -9.89 8.01
N ASP A 33 9.24 -10.28 8.43
CA ASP A 33 9.60 -11.68 8.68
C ASP A 33 8.79 -12.29 9.84
N LEU A 34 8.55 -11.51 10.89
CA LEU A 34 7.69 -11.89 12.01
C LEU A 34 6.20 -11.92 11.63
N GLY A 35 5.83 -11.41 10.46
CA GLY A 35 4.45 -11.33 9.98
C GLY A 35 3.61 -10.27 10.68
N LEU A 36 4.25 -9.21 11.21
CA LEU A 36 3.58 -8.03 11.70
C LEU A 36 2.97 -7.23 10.53
N LEU A 37 2.01 -6.36 10.86
CA LEU A 37 1.35 -5.48 9.90
C LEU A 37 2.39 -4.58 9.21
N ARG A 38 2.19 -4.25 7.94
CA ARG A 38 3.18 -3.42 7.20
C ARG A 38 2.71 -1.99 7.01
N GLY A 39 1.46 -1.69 7.29
CA GLY A 39 0.91 -0.35 7.27
C GLY A 39 -0.49 -0.36 7.84
N PHE A 40 -0.97 0.80 8.25
CA PHE A 40 -2.33 0.94 8.75
C PHE A 40 -3.13 1.85 7.82
N TRP A 41 -4.37 1.44 7.54
CA TRP A 41 -5.44 2.23 6.92
C TRP A 41 -5.01 2.95 5.63
N GLY A 42 -4.15 2.28 4.85
CA GLY A 42 -3.60 2.76 3.59
C GLY A 42 -2.75 4.03 3.65
N SER A 43 -2.05 4.25 4.75
CA SER A 43 -1.09 5.35 4.92
C SER A 43 0.04 5.40 3.86
N SER A 44 0.35 4.28 3.21
CA SER A 44 1.39 4.18 2.18
C SER A 44 0.91 4.40 0.74
N VAL A 45 -0.37 4.76 0.51
CA VAL A 45 -0.95 4.85 -0.84
C VAL A 45 -0.53 6.09 -1.63
N LEU A 46 -0.15 7.18 -0.94
CA LEU A 46 0.05 8.49 -1.56
C LEU A 46 1.03 8.53 -2.74
N PRO A 47 2.19 7.82 -2.71
CA PRO A 47 3.10 7.80 -3.86
C PRO A 47 2.46 7.23 -5.13
N LEU A 48 1.46 6.35 -5.01
CA LEU A 48 0.81 5.68 -6.14
C LEU A 48 -0.29 6.53 -6.80
N PHE A 49 -0.65 7.68 -6.23
CA PHE A 49 -1.76 8.49 -6.73
C PHE A 49 -1.53 9.02 -8.15
N GLU A 50 -0.29 9.28 -8.54
CA GLU A 50 0.04 9.68 -9.91
C GLU A 50 -0.24 8.56 -10.91
N ASP A 51 0.26 7.34 -10.66
CA ASP A 51 0.03 6.18 -11.52
C ASP A 51 -1.42 5.74 -11.58
N MET A 52 -2.15 5.90 -10.47
CA MET A 52 -3.60 5.70 -10.42
C MET A 52 -4.32 6.73 -11.31
N SER A 53 -3.90 7.99 -11.28
CA SER A 53 -4.53 9.07 -12.07
C SER A 53 -4.36 8.87 -13.58
N GLN A 54 -3.26 8.24 -14.01
CA GLN A 54 -3.04 7.86 -15.41
C GLN A 54 -3.96 6.72 -15.88
N ARG A 55 -4.68 6.06 -14.97
CA ARG A 55 -5.50 4.87 -15.23
C ARG A 55 -6.89 5.02 -14.62
N PRO A 56 -7.70 5.99 -15.09
CA PRO A 56 -9.05 6.19 -14.58
C PRO A 56 -9.91 4.95 -14.84
N GLY A 57 -10.87 4.72 -13.95
CA GLY A 57 -11.79 3.60 -14.03
C GLY A 57 -11.96 2.86 -12.70
N PRO A 58 -12.58 1.66 -12.75
CA PRO A 58 -12.83 0.84 -11.57
C PRO A 58 -11.52 0.28 -10.99
N LEU A 59 -11.24 0.62 -9.74
CA LEU A 59 -10.08 0.19 -8.96
C LEU A 59 -10.54 -0.74 -7.84
N TYR A 60 -9.93 -1.92 -7.76
CA TYR A 60 -10.03 -2.74 -6.57
C TYR A 60 -9.17 -2.13 -5.46
N VAL A 61 -9.78 -1.76 -4.35
CA VAL A 61 -9.09 -1.17 -3.20
C VAL A 61 -9.04 -2.21 -2.09
N HIS A 62 -7.93 -2.93 -1.98
CA HIS A 62 -7.68 -3.82 -0.85
C HIS A 62 -7.38 -2.98 0.40
N ASP A 63 -7.92 -3.35 1.56
CA ASP A 63 -7.50 -2.92 2.91
C ASP A 63 -7.19 -1.40 3.14
N LEU A 64 -7.76 -0.52 2.33
CA LEU A 64 -7.84 0.92 2.62
C LEU A 64 -9.17 1.18 3.33
N HIS A 65 -9.09 1.73 4.53
CA HIS A 65 -10.29 2.07 5.27
C HIS A 65 -11.11 3.14 4.51
N GLU A 66 -12.42 2.94 4.37
CA GLU A 66 -13.30 3.83 3.58
C GLU A 66 -13.24 5.29 4.06
N LEU A 67 -13.15 5.51 5.38
CA LEU A 67 -12.97 6.87 5.93
C LEU A 67 -11.67 7.54 5.46
N ALA A 68 -10.58 6.79 5.30
CA ALA A 68 -9.32 7.33 4.77
C ALA A 68 -9.48 7.71 3.29
N ARG A 69 -10.16 6.85 2.50
CA ARG A 69 -10.50 7.14 1.10
C ARG A 69 -11.33 8.42 0.97
N LEU A 70 -12.41 8.52 1.74
CA LEU A 70 -13.30 9.70 1.77
C LEU A 70 -12.57 10.96 2.22
N GLN A 71 -11.60 10.85 3.13
CA GLN A 71 -10.76 11.97 3.53
C GLN A 71 -9.86 12.45 2.37
N TYR A 72 -9.21 11.53 1.64
CA TYR A 72 -8.44 11.89 0.44
C TYR A 72 -9.32 12.52 -0.64
N GLU A 73 -10.54 12.04 -0.82
CA GLU A 73 -11.52 12.61 -1.75
C GLU A 73 -11.92 14.04 -1.33
N ARG A 74 -12.22 14.25 -0.05
CA ARG A 74 -12.54 15.56 0.52
C ARG A 74 -11.38 16.57 0.38
N GLU A 75 -10.15 16.10 0.52
CA GLU A 75 -8.93 16.91 0.33
C GLU A 75 -8.60 17.17 -1.15
N GLY A 76 -9.35 16.60 -2.09
CA GLY A 76 -9.06 16.72 -3.53
C GLY A 76 -7.82 15.96 -3.97
N ARG A 77 -7.37 14.98 -3.16
CA ARG A 77 -6.15 14.19 -3.41
C ARG A 77 -6.45 12.83 -4.02
N TRP A 78 -7.68 12.33 -3.86
CA TRP A 78 -8.08 11.07 -4.48
C TRP A 78 -7.97 11.19 -6.02
N PRO A 79 -7.32 10.23 -6.71
CA PRO A 79 -7.11 10.30 -8.15
C PRO A 79 -8.41 10.53 -8.95
N PRO A 80 -8.44 11.51 -9.86
CA PRO A 80 -9.64 11.82 -10.62
C PRO A 80 -10.03 10.67 -11.55
N GLY A 81 -11.33 10.37 -11.62
CA GLY A 81 -11.85 9.30 -12.47
C GLY A 81 -11.58 7.89 -11.95
N VAL A 82 -10.94 7.73 -10.78
CA VAL A 82 -10.78 6.43 -10.11
C VAL A 82 -11.98 6.17 -9.22
N THR A 83 -12.63 5.03 -9.43
CA THR A 83 -13.81 4.62 -8.65
C THR A 83 -13.56 3.28 -7.97
N ALA A 84 -13.78 3.19 -6.67
CA ALA A 84 -13.66 1.91 -5.96
C ALA A 84 -14.66 0.88 -6.51
N ALA A 85 -14.20 -0.33 -6.76
CA ALA A 85 -14.97 -1.42 -7.35
C ALA A 85 -14.60 -2.77 -6.74
N PRO A 86 -15.51 -3.77 -6.74
CA PRO A 86 -15.13 -5.14 -6.42
C PRO A 86 -14.13 -5.69 -7.44
N LEU A 87 -13.30 -6.66 -7.03
CA LEU A 87 -12.25 -7.24 -7.87
C LEU A 87 -12.80 -7.67 -9.25
N SER A 88 -13.97 -8.32 -9.28
CA SER A 88 -14.61 -8.80 -10.51
C SER A 88 -14.92 -7.74 -11.57
N ARG A 89 -14.91 -6.44 -11.23
CA ARG A 89 -15.12 -5.32 -12.17
C ARG A 89 -13.91 -4.41 -12.28
N ALA A 90 -12.86 -4.69 -11.52
CA ALA A 90 -11.69 -3.83 -11.43
C ALA A 90 -10.80 -3.97 -12.68
N ARG A 91 -10.26 -2.84 -13.12
CA ARG A 91 -9.24 -2.75 -14.19
C ARG A 91 -7.83 -2.57 -13.63
N THR A 92 -7.75 -1.96 -12.46
CA THR A 92 -6.54 -1.81 -11.65
C THR A 92 -6.81 -2.32 -10.24
N GLY A 93 -5.77 -2.70 -9.51
CA GLY A 93 -5.90 -3.16 -8.13
C GLY A 93 -4.81 -2.56 -7.24
N LEU A 94 -5.23 -2.03 -6.10
CA LEU A 94 -4.36 -1.57 -5.04
C LEU A 94 -4.32 -2.66 -3.96
N LEU A 95 -3.14 -3.18 -3.64
CA LEU A 95 -2.92 -4.24 -2.66
C LEU A 95 -2.00 -3.74 -1.54
N PHE A 96 -2.38 -4.00 -0.29
CA PHE A 96 -1.50 -3.80 0.87
C PHE A 96 -0.90 -5.13 1.28
N HIS A 97 0.43 -5.15 1.39
CA HIS A 97 1.19 -6.37 1.58
C HIS A 97 1.23 -6.77 3.04
N GLU A 98 0.63 -7.91 3.36
CA GLU A 98 0.72 -8.54 4.68
C GLU A 98 0.73 -10.06 4.55
N ARG A 99 1.44 -10.76 5.45
CA ARG A 99 1.62 -12.21 5.33
C ARG A 99 0.30 -12.99 5.31
N HIS A 100 -0.73 -12.52 6.02
CA HIS A 100 -2.03 -13.19 6.07
C HIS A 100 -2.97 -12.79 4.93
N MET A 101 -2.58 -11.83 4.09
CA MET A 101 -3.33 -11.35 2.92
C MET A 101 -2.83 -11.95 1.60
N LEU A 102 -1.92 -12.94 1.66
CA LEU A 102 -1.36 -13.61 0.48
C LEU A 102 -2.44 -14.21 -0.44
N SER A 103 -3.56 -14.68 0.13
CA SER A 103 -4.69 -15.18 -0.67
C SER A 103 -5.29 -14.09 -1.55
N ASN A 104 -5.44 -12.86 -1.03
CA ASN A 104 -5.96 -11.72 -1.80
C ASN A 104 -5.01 -11.31 -2.92
N GLU A 105 -3.70 -11.41 -2.69
CA GLU A 105 -2.69 -11.18 -3.72
C GLU A 105 -2.81 -12.21 -4.86
N VAL A 106 -2.93 -13.49 -4.51
CA VAL A 106 -3.11 -14.56 -5.50
C VAL A 106 -4.42 -14.39 -6.27
N ASP A 107 -5.52 -14.05 -5.61
CA ASP A 107 -6.81 -13.75 -6.27
C ASP A 107 -6.68 -12.59 -7.26
N LEU A 108 -5.92 -11.56 -6.89
CA LEU A 108 -5.66 -10.40 -7.72
C LEU A 108 -4.79 -10.75 -8.93
N TRP A 109 -3.74 -11.56 -8.74
CA TRP A 109 -2.91 -12.07 -9.84
C TRP A 109 -3.72 -12.93 -10.82
N ASN A 110 -4.58 -13.80 -10.30
CA ASN A 110 -5.48 -14.63 -11.10
C ASN A 110 -6.48 -13.77 -11.89
N HIS A 111 -7.05 -12.74 -11.25
CA HIS A 111 -8.00 -11.83 -11.89
C HIS A 111 -7.36 -11.04 -13.04
N PHE A 112 -6.15 -10.52 -12.84
CA PHE A 112 -5.44 -9.75 -13.86
C PHE A 112 -4.61 -10.58 -14.83
N ASN A 113 -4.50 -11.90 -14.59
CA ASN A 113 -3.58 -12.81 -15.26
C ASN A 113 -2.15 -12.25 -15.33
N ASN A 114 -1.73 -11.61 -14.24
CA ASN A 114 -0.45 -10.91 -14.15
C ASN A 114 -0.01 -10.81 -12.68
N SER A 115 1.21 -11.29 -12.39
CA SER A 115 1.83 -11.18 -11.07
C SER A 115 2.84 -10.04 -10.95
N ALA A 116 3.15 -9.34 -12.05
CA ALA A 116 4.06 -8.21 -12.03
C ALA A 116 3.28 -6.94 -11.62
N PRO A 117 3.60 -6.32 -10.47
CA PRO A 117 3.03 -5.04 -10.12
C PRO A 117 3.50 -3.97 -11.10
N LEU A 118 2.62 -3.00 -11.34
CA LEU A 118 2.93 -1.82 -12.12
C LEU A 118 3.85 -0.88 -11.36
N ASP A 119 3.56 -0.65 -10.08
CA ASP A 119 4.39 0.13 -9.17
C ASP A 119 4.28 -0.42 -7.74
N VAL A 120 5.32 -0.20 -6.94
CA VAL A 120 5.46 -0.73 -5.58
C VAL A 120 6.06 0.32 -4.66
N VAL A 121 5.32 0.64 -3.60
CA VAL A 121 5.84 1.42 -2.48
C VAL A 121 6.58 0.48 -1.54
N THR A 122 7.85 0.77 -1.29
CA THR A 122 8.71 -0.02 -0.40
C THR A 122 9.26 0.81 0.76
N LEU A 123 9.52 0.16 1.89
CA LEU A 123 10.32 0.69 2.98
C LEU A 123 11.40 -0.33 3.34
N ASP A 124 12.68 0.06 3.23
CA ASP A 124 13.83 -0.84 3.44
C ASP A 124 13.74 -2.15 2.59
N ASP A 125 13.36 -2.03 1.31
CA ASP A 125 13.08 -3.12 0.36
C ASP A 125 11.89 -4.03 0.73
N VAL A 126 11.14 -3.69 1.77
CA VAL A 126 9.90 -4.39 2.12
C VAL A 126 8.75 -3.76 1.33
N PRO A 127 8.03 -4.53 0.50
CA PRO A 127 6.85 -4.02 -0.20
C PRO A 127 5.75 -3.74 0.82
N LEU A 128 5.22 -2.51 0.78
CA LEU A 128 4.11 -2.02 1.61
C LEU A 128 2.81 -2.05 0.82
N THR A 129 2.82 -1.45 -0.36
CA THR A 129 1.64 -1.33 -1.22
C THR A 129 2.03 -1.50 -2.67
N SER A 130 1.25 -2.26 -3.42
CA SER A 130 1.45 -2.45 -4.85
C SER A 130 0.23 -2.04 -5.64
N LEU A 131 0.49 -1.43 -6.79
CA LEU A 131 -0.50 -1.17 -7.82
C LEU A 131 -0.36 -2.23 -8.91
N TYR A 132 -1.48 -2.81 -9.31
CA TYR A 132 -1.57 -3.79 -10.38
C TYR A 132 -2.52 -3.29 -11.47
N ALA A 133 -2.30 -3.76 -12.69
CA ALA A 133 -3.17 -3.52 -13.83
C ALA A 133 -3.40 -4.83 -14.59
N GLY A 134 -4.61 -4.99 -15.13
CA GLY A 134 -4.91 -6.08 -16.05
C GLY A 134 -4.04 -6.03 -17.30
N SER A 135 -3.63 -7.21 -17.79
CA SER A 135 -3.07 -7.31 -19.14
C SER A 135 -4.17 -6.94 -20.15
N LYS A 136 -3.82 -6.07 -21.10
CA LYS A 136 -4.75 -5.43 -22.03
C LYS A 136 -5.46 -6.40 -22.96
#